data_AF-A0A920PQJ4-F1
#
_entry.id   AF-A0A920PQJ4-F1
#
_cell.length_a   1.000
_cell.length_b   1.000
_cell.length_c   1.000
_cell.angle_alpha   90.00
_cell.angle_beta   90.00
_cell.angle_gamma   90.00
#
_symmetry.space_group_name_H-M   'P 1'
#
loop_
_entity.id
_entity.type
_entity.pdbx_description
1 polymer ?
#
loop_
_entity_poly.entity_id
_entity_poly.type
_entity_poly.pdbx_seq_one_letter_code
_entity_poly.pdbx_strand_id
1 'polypeptide(L)'
;MVCYSAGFRELGTEGAALEQALVEAAGDLALVGPNVFGMLNYVQGAHLWPYSHGGQSVTRGPAIISQSGMLSGYLLTNRRSVNFSYVIGAGNQSVLGVEDYLEALLDRPEVTAFGIYLESFATFRSLSKQLFRPWIETYRWWSSRSDARTLRHGPHSHTPGLCPETTPSTRPCSTGWA
;
A
#
# COMPACT_ATOMS: atom_id res chain seq x y z
N MET A 1 -8.18 19.65 -1.27
CA MET A 1 -8.75 19.49 0.09
C MET A 1 -8.43 18.08 0.58
N VAL A 2 -8.14 17.92 1.88
CA VAL A 2 -8.07 16.60 2.52
C VAL A 2 -9.27 16.45 3.44
N CYS A 3 -10.11 15.45 3.20
CA CYS A 3 -11.29 15.17 4.01
C CYS A 3 -11.00 14.00 4.96
N TYR A 4 -10.60 14.30 6.20
CA TYR A 4 -10.25 13.27 7.18
C TYR A 4 -11.47 12.50 7.70
N SER A 5 -12.66 13.11 7.64
CA SER A 5 -13.88 12.57 8.23
C SER A 5 -14.24 11.20 7.65
N ALA A 6 -14.58 10.28 8.55
CA ALA A 6 -15.30 9.05 8.23
C ALA A 6 -16.81 9.28 8.37
N GLY A 7 -17.61 8.24 8.14
CA GLY A 7 -19.07 8.28 8.15
C GLY A 7 -19.71 8.31 6.76
N PHE A 8 -18.94 8.04 5.71
CA PHE A 8 -19.40 8.07 4.32
C PHE A 8 -19.74 6.66 3.85
N ARG A 9 -19.50 6.30 2.57
CA ARG A 9 -20.02 5.06 1.98
C ARG A 9 -19.61 3.79 2.72
N GLU A 10 -18.56 3.82 3.53
CA GLU A 10 -18.14 2.72 4.40
C GLU A 10 -19.22 2.33 5.42
N LEU A 11 -20.18 3.21 5.71
CA LEU A 11 -21.34 2.95 6.57
C LEU A 11 -22.60 2.51 5.80
N GLY A 12 -22.49 2.23 4.49
CA GLY A 12 -23.61 1.76 3.68
C GLY A 12 -24.37 2.89 2.99
N THR A 13 -25.68 2.69 2.80
CA THR A 13 -26.50 3.50 1.87
C THR A 13 -26.63 4.97 2.26
N GLU A 14 -26.84 5.25 3.55
CA GLU A 14 -26.94 6.64 4.04
C GLU A 14 -25.60 7.37 3.88
N GLY A 15 -24.51 6.71 4.23
CA GLY A 15 -23.16 7.24 4.05
C GLY A 15 -22.78 7.45 2.59
N ALA A 16 -23.27 6.61 1.68
CA ALA A 16 -23.07 6.80 0.24
C ALA A 16 -23.79 8.04 -0.29
N ALA A 17 -24.99 8.35 0.21
CA ALA A 17 -25.69 9.58 -0.14
C ALA A 17 -24.96 10.83 0.39
N LEU A 18 -24.39 10.75 1.60
CA LEU A 18 -23.53 11.82 2.15
C LEU A 18 -22.25 12.00 1.33
N GLU A 19 -21.66 10.91 0.84
CA GLU A 19 -20.45 10.98 0.01
C GLU A 19 -20.74 11.64 -1.33
N GLN A 20 -21.90 11.33 -1.93
CA GLN A 20 -22.35 11.97 -3.15
C GLN A 20 -22.54 13.49 -2.96
N ALA A 21 -23.20 13.89 -1.87
CA ALA A 21 -23.35 15.31 -1.54
C ALA A 21 -22.00 16.01 -1.28
N LEU A 22 -21.03 15.31 -0.68
CA LEU A 22 -19.67 15.82 -0.51
C LEU A 22 -19.00 16.05 -1.86
N VAL A 23 -19.09 15.10 -2.80
CA VAL A 23 -18.50 15.22 -4.13
C VAL A 23 -19.14 16.37 -4.91
N GLU A 24 -20.47 16.49 -4.86
CA GLU A 24 -21.19 17.60 -5.50
C GLU A 24 -20.80 18.97 -4.92
N ALA A 25 -20.66 19.07 -3.60
CA ALA A 25 -20.23 20.29 -2.94
C ALA A 25 -18.75 20.62 -3.18
N ALA A 26 -17.91 19.61 -3.41
CA ALA A 26 -16.50 19.81 -3.73
C ALA A 26 -16.28 20.44 -5.11
N GLY A 27 -17.17 20.17 -6.07
CA GLY A 27 -17.05 20.68 -7.44
C GLY A 27 -15.70 20.28 -8.07
N ASP A 28 -14.97 21.25 -8.62
CA ASP A 28 -13.68 21.02 -9.27
C ASP A 28 -12.49 20.89 -8.29
N LEU A 29 -12.74 20.89 -6.98
CA LEU A 29 -11.67 20.75 -5.99
C LEU A 29 -11.09 19.33 -6.01
N ALA A 30 -9.78 19.24 -6.15
CA ALA A 30 -9.04 18.02 -5.89
C ALA A 30 -9.26 17.57 -4.42
N LEU A 31 -9.90 16.41 -4.22
CA LEU A 31 -10.29 15.90 -2.91
C LEU A 31 -9.58 14.58 -2.61
N VAL A 32 -8.78 14.57 -1.54
CA VAL A 32 -8.15 13.38 -0.96
C VAL A 32 -9.09 12.78 0.10
N GLY A 33 -9.45 11.51 -0.06
CA GLY A 33 -10.40 10.80 0.80
C GLY A 33 -11.81 10.74 0.21
N PRO A 34 -12.87 10.83 1.05
CA PRO A 34 -12.89 10.96 2.50
C PRO A 34 -12.39 9.70 3.23
N ASN A 35 -12.54 9.65 4.56
CA ASN A 35 -12.09 8.54 5.41
C ASN A 35 -10.60 8.21 5.17
N VAL A 36 -9.75 9.21 5.39
CA VAL A 36 -8.33 9.14 5.06
C VAL A 36 -7.51 9.80 6.15
N PHE A 37 -6.27 9.35 6.33
CA PHE A 37 -5.31 10.04 7.21
C PHE A 37 -4.59 11.19 6.48
N GLY A 38 -4.76 11.33 5.17
CA GLY A 38 -4.23 12.43 4.37
C GLY A 38 -2.94 12.08 3.65
N MET A 39 -2.01 13.04 3.56
CA MET A 39 -0.79 12.90 2.78
C MET A 39 0.43 13.57 3.43
N LEU A 40 1.60 12.99 3.20
CA LEU A 40 2.89 13.46 3.66
C LEU A 40 3.83 13.54 2.46
N ASN A 41 4.41 14.72 2.25
CA ASN A 41 5.48 14.96 1.29
C ASN A 41 6.74 15.32 2.07
N TYR A 42 7.64 14.35 2.23
CA TYR A 42 8.89 14.52 2.95
C TYR A 42 9.98 15.20 2.15
N VAL A 43 9.78 15.39 0.84
CA VAL A 43 10.71 16.07 -0.05
C VAL A 43 10.58 17.59 0.09
N GLN A 44 9.35 18.09 0.19
CA GLN A 44 9.06 19.52 0.31
C GLN A 44 8.57 19.93 1.70
N GLY A 45 8.30 18.98 2.60
CA GLY A 45 7.85 19.25 3.97
C GLY A 45 6.36 19.59 4.09
N ALA A 46 5.53 19.23 3.10
CA ALA A 46 4.08 19.45 3.14
C ALA A 46 3.38 18.26 3.83
N HIS A 47 2.93 18.47 5.08
CA HIS A 47 2.36 17.42 5.91
C HIS A 47 0.88 17.70 6.21
N LEU A 48 -0.01 17.03 5.49
CA LEU A 48 -1.46 17.08 5.69
C LEU A 48 -1.89 15.77 6.34
N TRP A 49 -1.56 15.62 7.62
CA TRP A 49 -1.74 14.39 8.38
C TRP A 49 -2.15 14.72 9.83
N PRO A 50 -3.19 14.09 10.40
CA PRO A 50 -3.75 14.52 11.68
C PRO A 50 -3.03 13.92 12.90
N TYR A 51 -2.04 13.04 12.70
CA TYR A 51 -1.34 12.33 13.76
C TYR A 51 0.18 12.58 13.74
N SER A 52 0.84 12.32 14.86
CA SER A 52 2.31 12.25 14.87
C SER A 52 2.80 11.10 13.98
N HIS A 53 3.86 11.35 13.23
CA HIS A 53 4.52 10.37 12.37
C HIS A 53 6.03 10.38 12.59
N GLY A 54 6.71 9.26 12.32
CA GLY A 54 8.15 9.10 12.53
C GLY A 54 9.03 9.45 11.34
N GLY A 55 8.45 9.87 10.21
CA GLY A 55 9.22 10.19 9.00
C GLY A 55 10.04 11.48 9.12
N GLN A 56 11.04 11.60 8.25
CA GLN A 56 12.01 12.68 8.21
C GLN A 56 12.10 13.25 6.80
N SER A 57 12.60 14.48 6.66
CA SER A 57 12.83 15.06 5.33
C SER A 57 13.87 14.25 4.55
N VAL A 58 13.61 14.07 3.26
CA VAL A 58 14.47 13.33 2.33
C VAL A 58 14.61 14.07 1.01
N THR A 59 15.69 13.81 0.28
CA THR A 59 15.82 14.28 -1.10
C THR A 59 15.24 13.30 -2.11
N ARG A 60 15.11 12.01 -1.73
CA ARG A 60 14.65 10.92 -2.58
C ARG A 60 14.25 9.70 -1.74
N GLY A 61 13.25 8.93 -2.17
CA GLY A 61 12.79 7.73 -1.47
C GLY A 61 11.58 7.07 -2.16
N PRO A 62 11.11 5.91 -1.67
CA PRO A 62 9.90 5.29 -2.17
C PRO A 62 8.66 6.07 -1.77
N ALA A 63 7.63 6.03 -2.61
CA ALA A 63 6.29 6.50 -2.31
C ALA A 63 5.41 5.31 -1.90
N ILE A 64 4.51 5.51 -0.94
CA ILE A 64 3.47 4.55 -0.58
C ILE A 64 2.10 5.21 -0.76
N ILE A 65 1.22 4.55 -1.52
CA ILE A 65 -0.17 4.94 -1.68
C ILE A 65 -1.03 3.83 -1.07
N SER A 66 -1.82 4.15 -0.06
CA SER A 66 -2.57 3.15 0.70
C SER A 66 -4.02 3.57 0.88
N GLN A 67 -4.94 2.66 0.58
CA GLN A 67 -6.35 2.83 0.92
C GLN A 67 -6.57 2.82 2.43
N SER A 68 -5.80 2.01 3.17
CA SER A 68 -5.90 1.92 4.63
C SER A 68 -5.02 2.97 5.32
N GLY A 69 -5.64 3.88 6.08
CA GLY A 69 -4.94 4.87 6.90
C GLY A 69 -4.13 4.24 8.03
N MET A 70 -4.68 3.22 8.70
CA MET A 70 -3.99 2.54 9.81
C MET A 70 -2.70 1.85 9.36
N LEU A 71 -2.73 1.17 8.21
CA LEU A 71 -1.53 0.54 7.64
C LEU A 71 -0.41 1.57 7.44
N SER A 72 -0.73 2.70 6.82
CA SER A 72 0.23 3.79 6.62
C SER A 72 0.76 4.33 7.95
N GLY A 73 -0.09 4.47 8.97
CA GLY A 73 0.32 4.88 10.31
C GLY A 73 1.33 3.92 10.96
N TYR A 74 1.12 2.61 10.81
CA TYR A 74 2.08 1.61 11.30
C TYR A 74 3.39 1.63 10.53
N LEU A 75 3.35 1.81 9.20
CA LEU A 75 4.57 1.96 8.40
C LEU A 75 5.39 3.18 8.84
N LEU A 76 4.73 4.29 9.15
CA LEU A 76 5.36 5.55 9.55
C LEU A 76 5.98 5.52 10.95
N THR A 77 5.53 4.62 11.82
CA THR A 77 6.00 4.52 13.22
C THR A 77 6.94 3.33 13.43
N ASN A 78 7.11 2.46 12.43
CA ASN A 78 8.03 1.34 12.47
C ASN A 78 9.49 1.81 12.30
N ARG A 79 10.34 1.52 13.29
CA ARG A 79 11.76 1.90 13.30
C ARG A 79 12.62 1.19 12.24
N ARG A 80 12.08 0.17 11.57
CA ARG A 80 12.74 -0.55 10.47
C ARG A 80 12.17 -0.20 9.09
N SER A 81 11.23 0.75 9.03
CA SER A 81 10.75 1.25 7.75
C SER A 81 11.83 2.03 7.01
N VAL A 82 11.66 2.09 5.70
CA VAL A 82 12.44 2.99 4.83
C VAL A 82 11.98 4.44 5.02
N ASN A 83 12.85 5.39 4.66
CA ASN A 83 12.46 6.80 4.60
C ASN A 83 11.68 7.05 3.31
N PHE A 84 10.38 7.29 3.44
CA PHE A 84 9.50 7.56 2.30
C PHE A 84 9.70 8.98 1.75
N SER A 85 9.58 9.14 0.43
CA SER A 85 9.44 10.46 -0.20
C SER A 85 8.01 10.99 -0.06
N TYR A 86 7.03 10.11 -0.28
CA TYR A 86 5.60 10.39 -0.17
C TYR A 86 4.87 9.27 0.57
N VAL A 87 3.92 9.64 1.43
CA VAL A 87 2.93 8.73 2.01
C VAL A 87 1.56 9.32 1.75
N ILE A 88 0.74 8.67 0.93
CA ILE A 88 -0.55 9.18 0.50
C ILE A 88 -1.63 8.17 0.88
N GLY A 89 -2.61 8.62 1.65
CA GLY A 89 -3.83 7.89 1.90
C GLY A 89 -4.80 8.10 0.73
N ALA A 90 -5.41 7.02 0.24
CA ALA A 90 -6.45 7.07 -0.79
C ALA A 90 -7.85 7.09 -0.18
N GLY A 91 -8.04 6.46 0.98
CA GLY A 91 -9.33 6.38 1.69
C GLY A 91 -10.44 5.86 0.78
N ASN A 92 -11.56 6.57 0.76
CA ASN A 92 -12.67 6.25 -0.10
C ASN A 92 -12.40 6.58 -1.59
N GLN A 93 -11.44 7.42 -1.97
CA GLN A 93 -11.22 7.73 -3.40
C GLN A 93 -12.48 8.29 -4.11
N SER A 94 -13.18 9.23 -3.47
CA SER A 94 -14.44 9.75 -4.02
C SER A 94 -14.23 10.74 -5.16
N VAL A 95 -13.05 11.36 -5.24
CA VAL A 95 -12.64 12.20 -6.36
C VAL A 95 -11.28 11.73 -6.87
N LEU A 96 -10.23 11.83 -6.05
CA LEU A 96 -8.90 11.35 -6.42
C LEU A 96 -8.71 9.88 -6.05
N GLY A 97 -8.38 9.07 -7.05
CA GLY A 97 -8.00 7.68 -6.93
C GLY A 97 -6.49 7.46 -6.82
N VAL A 98 -6.10 6.19 -6.68
CA VAL A 98 -4.68 5.80 -6.68
C VAL A 98 -3.99 6.15 -8.00
N GLU A 99 -4.70 6.07 -9.11
CA GLU A 99 -4.26 6.46 -10.46
C GLU A 99 -3.77 7.90 -10.52
N ASP A 100 -4.51 8.85 -9.96
CA ASP A 100 -4.18 10.27 -9.99
C ASP A 100 -2.88 10.55 -9.24
N TYR A 101 -2.70 9.89 -8.09
CA TYR A 101 -1.47 10.01 -7.31
C TYR A 101 -0.28 9.38 -8.01
N LEU A 102 -0.47 8.24 -8.67
CA LEU A 102 0.60 7.61 -9.46
C LEU A 102 1.00 8.48 -10.63
N GLU A 103 0.04 8.99 -11.40
CA GLU A 103 0.29 9.88 -12.53
C GLU A 103 1.04 11.15 -12.09
N ALA A 104 0.60 11.78 -10.99
CA ALA A 104 1.24 12.98 -10.46
C ALA A 104 2.68 12.77 -9.99
N LEU A 105 3.02 11.55 -9.56
CA LEU A 105 4.32 11.19 -9.01
C LEU A 105 5.22 10.43 -9.98
N LEU A 106 4.70 10.01 -11.14
CA LEU A 106 5.33 9.02 -12.01
C LEU A 106 6.73 9.43 -12.48
N ASP A 107 6.82 10.67 -12.96
CA ASP A 107 8.03 11.23 -13.57
C ASP A 107 8.88 12.00 -12.56
N ARG A 108 8.54 11.91 -11.27
CA ARG A 108 9.26 12.62 -10.21
C ARG A 108 10.56 11.89 -9.90
N PRO A 109 11.73 12.47 -10.21
CA PRO A 109 13.01 11.79 -9.99
C PRO A 109 13.21 11.46 -8.50
N GLU A 110 12.68 12.23 -7.57
CA GLU A 110 12.72 11.95 -6.13
C GLU A 110 11.96 10.68 -5.69
N VAL A 111 11.12 10.09 -6.55
CA VAL A 111 10.40 8.84 -6.25
C VAL A 111 11.18 7.65 -6.80
N THR A 112 11.62 6.73 -5.94
CA THR A 112 12.46 5.58 -6.35
C THR A 112 11.69 4.30 -6.61
N ALA A 113 10.52 4.17 -6.01
CA ALA A 113 9.63 3.02 -6.13
C ALA A 113 8.25 3.38 -5.60
N PHE A 114 7.24 2.62 -5.99
CA PHE A 114 5.89 2.71 -5.44
C PHE A 114 5.52 1.44 -4.67
N GLY A 115 5.07 1.62 -3.44
CA GLY A 115 4.24 0.65 -2.74
C GLY A 115 2.77 1.05 -2.91
N ILE A 116 1.90 0.09 -3.18
CA ILE A 116 0.46 0.33 -3.31
C ILE A 116 -0.28 -0.69 -2.46
N TYR A 117 -1.19 -0.21 -1.62
CA TYR A 117 -2.11 -1.06 -0.85
C TYR A 117 -3.56 -0.73 -1.20
N LEU A 118 -4.27 -1.73 -1.73
CA LEU A 118 -5.68 -1.65 -2.15
C LEU A 118 -6.46 -2.81 -1.52
N GLU A 119 -7.65 -2.54 -0.99
CA GLU A 119 -8.48 -3.55 -0.35
C GLU A 119 -9.30 -4.38 -1.37
N SER A 120 -9.57 -3.82 -2.55
CA SER A 120 -10.36 -4.49 -3.60
C SER A 120 -9.56 -4.76 -4.88
N PHE A 121 -9.67 -5.99 -5.37
CA PHE A 121 -9.11 -6.45 -6.64
C PHE A 121 -9.72 -5.75 -7.87
N ALA A 122 -10.96 -5.25 -7.76
CA ALA A 122 -11.62 -4.54 -8.85
C ALA A 122 -10.93 -3.20 -9.15
N THR A 123 -10.56 -2.46 -8.11
CA THR A 123 -9.79 -1.21 -8.20
C THR A 123 -8.44 -1.46 -8.87
N PHE A 124 -7.73 -2.54 -8.48
CA PHE A 124 -6.48 -2.92 -9.11
C PHE A 124 -6.61 -3.27 -10.61
N ARG A 125 -7.70 -3.93 -11.02
CA ARG A 125 -7.93 -4.27 -12.43
C ARG A 125 -8.16 -3.04 -13.32
N SER A 126 -8.79 -2.00 -12.79
CA SER A 126 -8.94 -0.73 -13.50
C SER A 126 -7.57 -0.06 -13.69
N LEU A 127 -6.81 0.04 -12.59
CA LEU A 127 -5.48 0.65 -12.55
C LEU A 127 -4.49 -0.03 -13.50
N SER A 128 -4.47 -1.37 -13.51
CA SER A 128 -3.58 -2.16 -14.36
C SER A 128 -3.84 -2.01 -15.87
N LYS A 129 -5.04 -1.63 -16.28
CA LYS A 129 -5.31 -1.35 -17.70
C LYS A 129 -4.78 0.01 -18.13
N GLN A 130 -4.78 0.98 -17.21
CA GLN A 130 -4.46 2.38 -17.52
C GLN A 130 -2.96 2.65 -17.43
N LEU A 131 -2.30 2.16 -16.37
CA LEU A 131 -0.92 2.55 -16.05
C LEU A 131 0.15 1.49 -16.34
N PHE A 132 -0.20 0.20 -16.41
CA PHE A 132 0.83 -0.86 -16.36
C PHE A 132 1.46 -1.24 -17.72
N ARG A 133 0.95 -0.75 -18.85
CA ARG A 133 1.47 -1.14 -20.17
C ARG A 133 2.86 -0.54 -20.51
N PRO A 134 3.18 0.71 -20.14
CA PRO A 134 4.54 1.27 -20.27
C PRO A 134 5.48 0.93 -19.11
N TRP A 135 4.93 0.62 -17.93
CA TRP A 135 5.70 0.52 -16.67
C TRP A 135 6.42 -0.80 -16.44
N ILE A 136 5.86 -1.92 -16.90
CA ILE A 136 6.48 -3.26 -16.75
C ILE A 136 7.82 -3.36 -17.51
N GLU A 137 8.00 -2.59 -18.58
CA GLU A 137 9.25 -2.58 -19.35
C GLU A 137 10.38 -1.81 -18.65
N THR A 138 10.06 -0.92 -17.70
CA THR A 138 11.05 0.01 -17.12
C THR A 138 11.42 -0.30 -15.66
N TYR A 139 10.50 -0.83 -14.83
CA TYR A 139 10.76 -1.06 -13.40
C TYR A 139 10.42 -2.50 -12.95
N ARG A 140 11.39 -3.16 -12.32
CA ARG A 140 11.35 -4.57 -11.86
C ARG A 140 10.32 -4.76 -10.74
N TRP A 141 9.12 -5.20 -11.10
CA TRP A 141 8.01 -5.43 -10.16
C TRP A 141 8.18 -6.72 -9.34
N TRP A 142 7.84 -6.66 -8.04
CA TRP A 142 7.70 -7.82 -7.16
C TRP A 142 6.24 -7.91 -6.66
N SER A 143 5.53 -8.97 -7.05
CA SER A 143 4.41 -9.47 -6.23
C SER A 143 4.78 -10.80 -5.61
N SER A 144 4.33 -11.01 -4.38
CA SER A 144 4.06 -12.35 -3.88
C SER A 144 2.91 -12.97 -4.69
N ARG A 145 3.23 -13.70 -5.76
CA ARG A 145 2.31 -14.73 -6.25
C ARG A 145 2.43 -15.92 -5.31
N SER A 146 1.40 -16.19 -4.52
CA SER A 146 1.13 -17.57 -4.14
C SER A 146 0.54 -18.23 -5.37
N ASP A 147 1.38 -18.92 -6.15
CA ASP A 147 0.91 -19.65 -7.33
C ASP A 147 0.10 -20.85 -6.84
N ALA A 148 -1.23 -20.75 -6.91
CA ALA A 148 -2.18 -21.83 -6.59
C ALA A 148 -2.18 -22.95 -7.65
N ARG A 149 -1.03 -23.25 -8.24
CA ARG A 149 -0.88 -24.18 -9.37
C ARG A 149 -0.14 -25.48 -9.02
N THR A 150 0.05 -25.76 -7.73
CA THR A 150 0.55 -27.05 -7.21
C THR A 150 -0.44 -27.68 -6.22
N LEU A 151 -1.69 -27.86 -6.64
CA LEU A 151 -2.63 -28.78 -5.99
C LEU A 151 -3.28 -29.68 -7.04
N ARG A 152 -2.50 -30.62 -7.58
CA ARG A 152 -3.01 -31.85 -8.19
C ARG A 152 -2.07 -32.99 -7.84
N HIS A 153 -2.28 -33.61 -6.68
CA HIS A 153 -2.11 -35.06 -6.53
C HIS A 153 -3.25 -35.59 -5.67
N GLY A 154 -3.89 -36.65 -6.16
CA GLY A 154 -5.06 -37.30 -5.58
C GLY A 154 -4.76 -38.07 -4.29
N PRO A 155 -5.78 -38.75 -3.72
CA PRO A 155 -5.86 -39.03 -2.30
C PRO A 155 -5.12 -40.31 -1.92
N HIS A 156 -4.38 -40.27 -0.81
CA HIS A 156 -3.99 -41.48 -0.08
C HIS A 156 -4.38 -41.36 1.39
N SER A 157 -5.04 -42.41 1.85
CA SER A 157 -5.73 -42.61 3.11
C SER A 157 -4.80 -42.85 4.31
N HIS A 158 -5.30 -42.45 5.49
CA HIS A 158 -5.07 -42.93 6.86
C HIS A 158 -3.82 -43.76 7.20
N THR A 159 -2.99 -43.27 8.14
CA THR A 159 -2.66 -43.82 9.49
C THR A 159 -1.44 -43.06 10.07
N PRO A 160 -1.39 -42.65 11.35
CA PRO A 160 -0.22 -41.99 11.93
C PRO A 160 0.84 -43.02 12.38
N GLY A 161 2.08 -42.89 11.91
CA GLY A 161 3.22 -43.73 12.27
C GLY A 161 4.42 -42.89 12.75
N LEU A 162 5.00 -43.31 13.88
CA LEU A 162 5.98 -42.66 14.73
C LEU A 162 7.29 -42.19 14.08
N CYS A 163 7.83 -41.07 14.58
CA CYS A 163 9.24 -40.67 14.40
C CYS A 163 10.19 -41.62 15.15
N PRO A 164 11.35 -42.00 14.58
CA PRO A 164 12.48 -42.46 15.35
C PRO A 164 13.48 -41.31 15.62
N GLU A 165 13.84 -41.16 16.89
CA GLU A 165 14.99 -40.38 17.36
C GLU A 165 16.30 -41.12 17.04
N THR A 166 17.34 -40.40 16.57
CA THR A 166 18.75 -40.74 16.82
C THR A 166 19.64 -39.48 16.85
N THR A 167 20.07 -39.15 18.07
CA THR A 167 21.36 -38.59 18.57
C THR A 167 22.06 -37.35 17.94
N PRO A 168 22.60 -36.42 18.77
CA PRO A 168 23.21 -35.16 18.34
C PRO A 168 24.72 -35.30 18.11
N SER A 169 25.25 -34.69 17.03
CA SER A 169 26.68 -34.44 16.86
C SER A 169 26.96 -32.94 16.72
N THR A 170 27.95 -32.49 17.49
CA THR A 170 28.41 -31.12 17.63
C THR A 170 29.45 -30.79 16.56
N ARG A 171 29.29 -29.66 15.84
CA ARG A 171 30.33 -28.64 15.60
C ARG A 171 29.80 -27.43 14.80
N PRO A 172 30.38 -26.24 15.00
CA PRO A 172 29.84 -24.95 14.57
C PRO A 172 30.24 -24.58 13.13
N CYS A 173 29.33 -23.94 12.40
CA CYS A 173 29.65 -23.32 11.11
C CYS A 173 30.27 -21.94 11.36
N SER A 174 31.52 -21.77 10.91
CA SER A 174 32.26 -20.52 10.95
C SER A 174 32.58 -20.06 9.52
N THR A 175 32.77 -18.74 9.38
CA THR A 175 33.29 -18.00 8.20
C THR A 175 32.30 -17.85 7.03
N GLY A 176 32.22 -16.71 6.34
CA GLY A 176 32.93 -15.43 6.41
C GLY A 176 32.46 -14.56 5.24
N TRP A 177 32.25 -13.27 5.48
CA TRP A 177 32.12 -12.27 4.41
C TRP A 177 33.34 -11.35 4.54
N ALA A 178 34.15 -11.32 3.50
CA ALA A 178 35.08 -10.25 3.19
C ALA A 178 34.39 -9.28 2.22
#